data_AF-A0A661NES9-F1
#
_entry.id   AF-A0A661NES9-F1
#
_cell.length_a   1.000
_cell.length_b   1.000
_cell.length_c   1.000
_cell.angle_alpha   90.00
_cell.angle_beta   90.00
_cell.angle_gamma   90.00
#
_symmetry.space_group_name_H-M   'P 1'
#
loop_
_entity.id
_entity.type
_entity.pdbx_description
1 polymer ?
#
loop_
_entity_poly.entity_id
_entity_poly.type
_entity_poly.pdbx_seq_one_letter_code
_entity_poly.pdbx_strand_id
1 'polypeptide(L)'
;MDWTKRRVTGLVAIVLVGAAVVSSSSEAQVTDDPNDPAARNSLTLEITGIKEATGKMACALFWQNKGFPRKHRRALRRTWVDVEGDTVKCVFRRTGLGEYAASVFLDTNRDGKLDTNAIGSAKEPWGVSQNAKAKRFGPPLYKDAKFNYQGGPVTLKIQLVY
;
A
#
# COMPACT_ATOMS: atom_id res chain seq x y z
N MET A 1 59.01 -49.06 -48.17
CA MET A 1 60.04 -49.56 -47.27
C MET A 1 59.69 -49.20 -45.84
N ASP A 2 59.73 -50.23 -45.02
CA ASP A 2 59.45 -50.34 -43.60
C ASP A 2 60.07 -49.30 -42.63
N TRP A 3 59.37 -49.21 -41.50
CA TRP A 3 59.86 -49.19 -40.11
C TRP A 3 60.04 -47.88 -39.33
N THR A 4 59.05 -47.64 -38.47
CA THR A 4 59.11 -47.58 -36.99
C THR A 4 60.37 -47.05 -36.29
N LYS A 5 60.17 -46.02 -35.44
CA LYS A 5 60.65 -45.77 -34.05
C LYS A 5 60.57 -44.24 -33.82
N ARG A 6 60.27 -43.63 -32.67
CA ARG A 6 59.91 -44.01 -31.30
C ARG A 6 59.35 -42.73 -30.63
N ARG A 7 58.57 -42.93 -29.58
CA ARG A 7 57.87 -41.94 -28.75
C ARG A 7 58.81 -40.89 -28.12
N VAL A 8 58.35 -39.64 -28.00
CA VAL A 8 58.57 -38.80 -26.81
C VAL A 8 57.28 -38.00 -26.53
N THR A 9 56.84 -38.13 -25.29
CA THR A 9 55.74 -37.49 -24.57
C THR A 9 55.82 -35.96 -24.53
N GLY A 10 54.66 -35.31 -24.66
CA GLY A 10 54.48 -33.89 -24.37
C GLY A 10 53.00 -33.55 -24.25
N LEU A 11 52.44 -33.75 -23.06
CA LEU A 11 51.10 -33.30 -22.67
C LEU A 11 51.07 -31.77 -22.60
N VAL A 12 50.21 -31.13 -23.38
CA VAL A 12 49.68 -29.80 -23.03
C VAL A 12 48.17 -29.88 -23.14
N ALA A 13 47.52 -30.07 -21.99
CA ALA A 13 46.10 -29.92 -21.83
C ALA A 13 45.77 -28.43 -21.79
N ILE A 14 45.10 -27.90 -22.82
CA ILE A 14 44.46 -26.60 -22.74
C ILE A 14 43.00 -26.86 -22.34
N VAL A 15 42.75 -26.77 -21.04
CA VAL A 15 41.40 -26.74 -20.48
C VAL A 15 40.81 -25.37 -20.79
N LEU A 16 39.89 -25.31 -21.75
CA LEU A 16 39.02 -24.15 -21.93
C LEU A 16 37.99 -24.17 -20.80
N VAL A 17 38.29 -23.47 -19.70
CA VAL A 17 37.32 -23.22 -18.63
C VAL A 17 36.28 -22.26 -19.17
N GLY A 18 35.09 -22.79 -19.45
CA GLY A 18 33.90 -21.97 -19.71
C GLY A 18 33.57 -21.17 -18.47
N ALA A 19 33.69 -19.84 -18.54
CA ALA A 19 33.19 -18.95 -17.50
C ALA A 19 31.66 -18.89 -17.58
N ALA A 20 30.99 -19.77 -16.86
CA ALA A 20 29.57 -19.62 -16.58
C ALA A 20 29.40 -18.42 -15.64
N VAL A 21 28.95 -17.29 -16.19
CA VAL A 21 28.52 -16.14 -15.39
C VAL A 21 27.22 -16.51 -14.69
N VAL A 22 27.32 -16.89 -13.42
CA VAL A 22 26.14 -17.08 -12.57
C VAL A 22 25.64 -15.70 -12.18
N SER A 23 24.63 -15.19 -12.90
CA SER A 23 23.91 -13.99 -12.52
C SER A 23 23.13 -14.26 -11.23
N SER A 24 23.62 -13.73 -10.11
CA SER A 24 22.93 -13.80 -8.84
C SER A 24 21.75 -12.82 -8.84
N SER A 25 20.54 -13.33 -9.04
CA SER A 25 19.31 -12.58 -8.82
C SER A 25 19.14 -12.32 -7.32
N SER A 26 19.30 -11.05 -6.91
CA SER A 26 18.98 -10.63 -5.53
C SER A 26 17.46 -10.52 -5.40
N GLU A 27 16.81 -11.58 -4.93
CA GLU A 27 15.47 -11.49 -4.39
C GLU A 27 15.57 -10.83 -3.01
N ALA A 28 14.96 -9.65 -2.85
CA ALA A 28 14.81 -9.03 -1.54
C ALA A 28 13.93 -9.94 -0.68
N GLN A 29 14.56 -10.74 0.19
CA GLN A 29 13.85 -11.58 1.14
C GLN A 29 13.11 -10.66 2.14
N VAL A 30 11.77 -10.73 2.14
CA VAL A 30 10.94 -10.13 3.19
C VAL A 30 11.21 -10.93 4.46
N THR A 31 12.15 -10.47 5.28
CA THR A 31 12.44 -11.10 6.56
C THR A 31 11.27 -10.82 7.50
N ASP A 32 10.51 -11.86 7.84
CA ASP A 32 9.67 -11.89 9.04
C ASP A 32 10.60 -12.00 10.26
N ASP A 33 11.34 -10.92 10.53
CA ASP A 33 12.14 -10.81 11.75
C ASP A 33 11.17 -10.71 12.94
N PRO A 34 11.14 -11.70 13.85
CA PRO A 34 10.26 -11.69 15.02
C PRO A 34 10.55 -10.52 15.97
N ASN A 35 11.69 -9.84 15.82
CA ASN A 35 12.07 -8.63 16.56
C ASN A 35 11.86 -7.33 15.77
N ASP A 36 11.29 -7.37 14.56
CA ASP A 36 10.93 -6.14 13.84
C ASP A 36 9.93 -5.34 14.69
N PRO A 37 10.29 -4.16 15.22
CA PRO A 37 9.40 -3.35 16.03
C PRO A 37 8.12 -2.93 15.26
N ALA A 38 8.14 -2.96 13.92
CA ALA A 38 6.99 -2.73 13.07
C ALA A 38 6.11 -3.97 12.85
N ALA A 39 6.56 -5.20 13.17
CA ALA A 39 5.76 -6.42 12.97
C ALA A 39 4.43 -6.39 13.75
N ARG A 40 4.44 -5.76 14.94
CA ARG A 40 3.26 -5.55 15.79
C ARG A 40 2.45 -4.29 15.48
N ASN A 41 2.89 -3.46 14.55
CA ASN A 41 2.20 -2.22 14.22
C ASN A 41 1.03 -2.49 13.26
N SER A 42 -0.17 -2.09 13.66
CA SER A 42 -1.33 -2.11 12.78
C SER A 42 -2.19 -0.87 12.99
N LEU A 43 -2.46 -0.16 11.91
CA LEU A 43 -3.42 0.93 11.89
C LEU A 43 -4.69 0.45 11.19
N THR A 44 -5.78 0.37 11.93
CA THR A 44 -7.10 -0.01 11.42
C THR A 44 -7.94 1.24 11.26
N LEU A 45 -8.50 1.47 10.09
CA LEU A 45 -9.60 2.42 9.91
C LEU A 45 -10.90 1.65 10.11
N GLU A 46 -11.72 2.08 11.07
CA GLU A 46 -13.07 1.55 11.28
C GLU A 46 -14.06 2.57 10.72
N ILE A 47 -14.68 2.24 9.60
CA ILE A 47 -15.58 3.11 8.86
C ILE A 47 -17.01 2.82 9.28
N THR A 48 -17.72 3.84 9.74
CA THR A 48 -19.10 3.77 10.22
C THR A 48 -20.04 4.66 9.42
N GLY A 49 -21.35 4.44 9.59
CA GLY A 49 -22.38 5.22 8.91
C GLY A 49 -22.69 4.76 7.49
N ILE A 50 -22.44 3.48 7.20
CA ILE A 50 -22.84 2.86 5.95
C ILE A 50 -24.36 2.65 6.03
N LYS A 51 -25.11 3.35 5.16
CA LYS A 51 -26.58 3.26 5.11
C LYS A 51 -27.03 2.06 4.30
N GLU A 52 -26.27 1.71 3.26
CA GLU A 52 -26.55 0.60 2.37
C GLU A 52 -25.29 -0.26 2.25
N ALA A 53 -25.37 -1.52 2.65
CA ALA A 53 -24.27 -2.46 2.62
C ALA A 53 -24.03 -2.99 1.19
N THR A 54 -23.59 -2.10 0.30
CA THR A 54 -23.33 -2.39 -1.11
C THR A 54 -22.05 -1.69 -1.58
N GLY A 55 -21.47 -2.19 -2.66
CA GLY A 55 -20.27 -1.59 -3.26
C GLY A 55 -18.96 -2.02 -2.59
N LYS A 56 -17.92 -1.21 -2.76
CA LYS A 56 -16.59 -1.44 -2.18
C LYS A 56 -16.11 -0.19 -1.44
N MET A 57 -15.51 -0.38 -0.27
CA MET A 57 -14.87 0.68 0.49
C MET A 57 -13.42 0.88 0.00
N ALA A 58 -13.13 2.04 -0.55
CA ALA A 58 -11.79 2.47 -0.85
C ALA A 58 -11.17 3.15 0.37
N CYS A 59 -9.98 2.72 0.79
CA CYS A 59 -9.26 3.28 1.91
C CYS A 59 -7.86 3.70 1.48
N ALA A 60 -7.46 4.94 1.77
CA ALA A 60 -6.16 5.48 1.44
C ALA A 60 -5.49 6.12 2.65
N LEU A 61 -4.23 5.75 2.90
CA LEU A 61 -3.38 6.32 3.95
C LEU A 61 -2.31 7.22 3.32
N PHE A 62 -2.25 8.47 3.78
CA PHE A 62 -1.34 9.51 3.28
C PHE A 62 -0.33 9.88 4.35
N TRP A 63 0.90 10.13 3.92
CA TRP A 63 2.00 10.56 4.77
C TRP A 63 2.49 11.95 4.33
N GLN A 64 2.70 12.86 5.29
CA GLN A 64 3.24 14.21 5.06
C GLN A 64 2.50 15.02 3.96
N ASN A 65 1.17 15.01 3.98
CA ASN A 65 0.32 15.81 3.06
C ASN A 65 0.51 15.50 1.56
N LYS A 66 1.10 14.36 1.19
CA LYS A 66 1.34 14.02 -0.22
C LYS A 66 0.04 13.60 -0.93
N GLY A 67 -0.70 14.57 -1.45
CA GLY A 67 -1.86 14.33 -2.32
C GLY A 67 -3.19 14.08 -1.62
N PHE A 68 -3.25 14.23 -0.29
CA PHE A 68 -4.49 14.15 0.47
C PHE A 68 -5.52 15.21 0.02
N PRO A 69 -6.84 14.93 0.06
CA PRO A 69 -7.45 13.61 0.23
C PRO A 69 -7.71 12.87 -1.09
N ARG A 70 -7.51 13.52 -2.24
CA ARG A 70 -8.07 13.07 -3.54
C ARG A 70 -7.06 12.36 -4.45
N LYS A 71 -5.77 12.66 -4.35
CA LYS A 71 -4.73 12.11 -5.24
C LYS A 71 -4.29 10.74 -4.73
N HIS A 72 -5.20 9.76 -4.76
CA HIS A 72 -4.99 8.41 -4.21
C HIS A 72 -3.73 7.71 -4.77
N ARG A 73 -3.32 7.99 -6.02
CA ARG A 73 -2.05 7.48 -6.56
C ARG A 73 -0.79 7.98 -5.83
N ARG A 74 -0.90 9.05 -5.05
CA ARG A 74 0.16 9.59 -4.17
C ARG A 74 0.01 9.12 -2.72
N ALA A 75 -1.03 8.37 -2.39
CA ALA A 75 -1.18 7.78 -1.06
C ALA A 75 -0.04 6.80 -0.80
N LEU A 76 0.42 6.75 0.45
CA LEU A 76 1.45 5.81 0.87
C LEU A 76 0.94 4.37 0.72
N ARG A 77 -0.32 4.13 1.10
CA ARG A 77 -0.98 2.83 0.99
C ARG A 77 -2.43 2.99 0.59
N ARG A 78 -2.96 1.98 -0.08
CA ARG A 78 -4.36 1.87 -0.49
C ARG A 78 -4.84 0.44 -0.26
N THR A 79 -6.10 0.29 0.08
CA THR A 79 -6.78 -1.01 0.10
C THR A 79 -8.24 -0.83 -0.30
N TRP A 80 -8.83 -1.90 -0.82
CA TRP A 80 -10.26 -2.00 -1.10
C TRP A 80 -10.83 -3.14 -0.26
N VAL A 81 -12.04 -2.96 0.26
CA VAL A 81 -12.74 -3.98 1.07
C VAL A 81 -14.19 -4.04 0.60
N ASP A 82 -14.73 -5.24 0.44
CA ASP A 82 -16.16 -5.41 0.13
C ASP A 82 -17.01 -4.94 1.32
N VAL A 83 -18.13 -4.29 1.02
CA VAL A 83 -19.03 -3.77 2.05
C VAL A 83 -20.16 -4.75 2.27
N GLU A 84 -20.16 -5.37 3.44
CA GLU A 84 -21.12 -6.45 3.82
C GLU A 84 -22.01 -6.06 4.99
N GLY A 85 -21.81 -4.88 5.60
CA GLY A 85 -22.57 -4.43 6.76
C GLY A 85 -22.51 -2.92 6.99
N ASP A 86 -22.93 -2.49 8.17
CA ASP A 86 -22.96 -1.08 8.58
C ASP A 86 -21.58 -0.48 8.95
N THR A 87 -20.58 -1.37 9.05
CA THR A 87 -19.22 -1.06 9.48
C THR A 87 -18.21 -1.82 8.61
N VAL A 88 -17.14 -1.13 8.20
CA VAL A 88 -16.03 -1.73 7.43
C VAL A 88 -14.70 -1.46 8.13
N LYS A 89 -13.79 -2.44 8.09
CA LYS A 89 -12.43 -2.30 8.64
C LYS A 89 -11.37 -2.40 7.55
N CYS A 90 -10.60 -1.34 7.39
CA CYS A 90 -9.42 -1.32 6.51
C CYS A 90 -8.15 -1.40 7.36
N VAL A 91 -7.33 -2.43 7.18
CA VAL A 91 -6.16 -2.69 8.04
C VAL A 91 -4.85 -2.42 7.30
N PHE A 92 -4.03 -1.53 7.87
CA PHE A 92 -2.67 -1.24 7.42
C PHE A 92 -1.65 -1.84 8.39
N ARG A 93 -1.18 -3.06 8.09
CA ARG A 93 -0.15 -3.79 8.88
C ARG A 93 1.26 -3.26 8.63
N ARG A 94 2.18 -3.40 9.61
CA ARG A 94 3.56 -2.90 9.54
C ARG A 94 3.63 -1.42 9.21
N THR A 95 2.72 -0.64 9.80
CA THR A 95 2.70 0.82 9.60
C THR A 95 3.84 1.44 10.40
N GLY A 96 4.68 2.25 9.75
CA GLY A 96 5.75 2.97 10.42
C GLY A 96 5.22 4.08 11.31
N LEU A 97 6.02 4.50 12.28
CA LEU A 97 5.73 5.67 13.12
C LEU A 97 5.63 6.93 12.26
N GLY A 98 4.76 7.87 12.63
CA GLY A 98 4.74 9.18 11.99
C GLY A 98 3.39 9.85 11.93
N GLU A 99 3.34 10.95 11.19
CA GLU A 99 2.14 11.75 10.98
C GLU A 99 1.42 11.31 9.70
N TYR A 100 0.15 10.96 9.83
CA TYR A 100 -0.68 10.45 8.75
C TYR A 100 -1.99 11.20 8.64
N ALA A 101 -2.62 11.12 7.48
CA ALA A 101 -4.05 11.36 7.31
C ALA A 101 -4.64 10.23 6.46
N ALA A 102 -5.91 9.92 6.64
CA ALA A 102 -6.62 8.90 5.88
C ALA A 102 -7.85 9.50 5.18
N SER A 103 -8.14 9.01 3.97
CA SER A 103 -9.42 9.26 3.30
C SER A 103 -10.05 7.94 2.89
N VAL A 104 -11.38 7.93 2.88
CA VAL A 104 -12.18 6.78 2.47
C VAL A 104 -13.33 7.24 1.58
N PHE A 105 -13.79 6.36 0.68
CA PHE A 105 -15.06 6.51 0.00
C PHE A 105 -15.71 5.16 -0.27
N LEU A 106 -17.04 5.14 -0.27
CA LEU A 106 -17.84 3.99 -0.63
C LEU A 106 -18.18 4.07 -2.11
N ASP A 107 -17.52 3.24 -2.92
CA ASP A 107 -17.80 3.05 -4.34
C ASP A 107 -19.06 2.19 -4.49
N THR A 108 -20.20 2.87 -4.60
CA THR A 108 -21.53 2.24 -4.64
C THR A 108 -21.85 1.66 -6.02
N ASN A 109 -21.27 2.24 -7.08
CA ASN A 109 -21.53 1.84 -8.46
C ASN A 109 -20.46 0.88 -9.04
N ARG A 110 -19.38 0.64 -8.29
CA ARG A 110 -18.26 -0.28 -8.60
C ARG A 110 -17.42 0.15 -9.80
N ASP A 111 -17.28 1.45 -10.05
CA ASP A 111 -16.48 1.96 -11.16
C ASP A 111 -15.01 2.25 -10.78
N GLY A 112 -14.64 2.04 -9.51
CA GLY A 112 -13.28 2.15 -9.01
C GLY A 112 -12.81 3.59 -8.75
N LYS A 113 -13.71 4.59 -8.80
CA LYS A 113 -13.39 6.00 -8.50
C LYS A 113 -14.46 6.63 -7.61
N LEU A 114 -14.06 7.72 -6.94
CA LEU A 114 -15.02 8.57 -6.26
C LEU A 114 -15.72 9.44 -7.30
N ASP A 115 -17.02 9.23 -7.48
CA ASP A 115 -17.80 10.06 -8.38
C ASP A 115 -18.04 11.46 -7.83
N THR A 116 -17.93 12.45 -8.71
CA THR A 116 -18.15 13.85 -8.38
C THR A 116 -19.09 14.54 -9.36
N ASN A 117 -19.79 15.56 -8.89
CA ASN A 117 -20.56 16.46 -9.76
C ASN A 117 -19.66 17.49 -10.47
N ALA A 118 -20.24 18.32 -11.34
CA ALA A 118 -19.51 19.29 -12.16
C ALA A 118 -18.72 20.35 -11.34
N ILE A 119 -19.13 20.61 -10.10
CA ILE A 119 -18.43 21.52 -9.17
C ILE A 119 -17.43 20.79 -8.26
N GLY A 120 -17.27 19.48 -8.43
CA GLY A 120 -16.28 18.66 -7.73
C GLY A 120 -16.69 18.11 -6.37
N SER A 121 -17.96 18.24 -5.98
CA SER A 121 -18.52 17.60 -4.77
C SER A 121 -18.73 16.11 -5.00
N ALA A 122 -18.46 15.31 -3.98
CA ALA A 122 -18.71 13.87 -4.01
C ALA A 122 -20.20 13.58 -4.24
N LYS A 123 -20.48 12.57 -5.06
CA LYS A 123 -21.82 11.97 -5.23
C LYS A 123 -22.00 10.70 -4.41
N GLU A 124 -20.89 10.19 -3.87
CA GLU A 124 -20.85 8.97 -3.09
C GLU A 124 -20.38 9.26 -1.66
N PRO A 125 -20.71 8.37 -0.71
CA PRO A 125 -20.34 8.56 0.68
C PRO A 125 -18.81 8.57 0.83
N TRP A 126 -18.29 9.51 1.62
CA TRP A 126 -16.86 9.66 1.83
C TRP A 126 -16.56 10.03 3.27
N GLY A 127 -15.29 9.95 3.66
CA GLY A 127 -14.84 10.34 4.98
C GLY A 127 -13.34 10.59 5.03
N VAL A 128 -12.89 11.24 6.11
CA VAL A 128 -11.46 11.43 6.39
C VAL A 128 -11.18 11.22 7.87
N SER A 129 -9.91 10.96 8.19
CA SER A 129 -9.43 10.90 9.57
C SER A 129 -9.75 12.18 10.35
N GLN A 130 -9.86 12.04 11.68
CA GLN A 130 -10.33 13.09 12.61
C GLN A 130 -11.75 13.60 12.31
N ASN A 131 -12.51 12.93 11.42
CA ASN A 131 -13.83 13.36 10.97
C ASN A 131 -13.86 14.84 10.57
N ALA A 132 -12.77 15.30 9.94
CA ALA A 132 -12.61 16.68 9.55
C ALA A 132 -13.70 17.08 8.55
N LYS A 133 -14.36 18.20 8.81
CA LYS A 133 -15.48 18.68 8.00
C LYS A 133 -15.00 19.28 6.68
N ALA A 134 -15.79 19.11 5.63
CA ALA A 134 -15.59 19.79 4.35
C ALA A 134 -15.52 21.31 4.54
N LYS A 135 -14.74 21.97 3.68
CA LYS A 135 -14.62 23.43 3.67
C LYS A 135 -15.58 24.01 2.65
N ARG A 136 -15.87 25.32 2.78
CA ARG A 136 -16.74 26.06 1.85
C ARG A 136 -16.34 25.88 0.38
N PHE A 137 -15.05 25.72 0.11
CA PHE A 137 -14.49 25.60 -1.24
C PHE A 137 -13.61 24.36 -1.40
N GLY A 138 -14.09 23.20 -0.95
CA GLY A 138 -13.44 21.92 -1.25
C GLY A 138 -13.35 20.97 -0.06
N PRO A 139 -12.54 19.91 -0.22
CA PRO A 139 -12.45 18.87 0.81
C PRO A 139 -11.71 19.37 2.06
N PRO A 140 -11.73 18.59 3.16
CA PRO A 140 -10.95 18.87 4.35
C PRO A 140 -9.46 19.02 4.04
N LEU A 141 -8.77 19.87 4.80
CA LEU A 141 -7.33 20.05 4.68
C LEU A 141 -6.59 18.98 5.47
N TYR A 142 -5.41 18.59 5.01
CA TYR A 142 -4.57 17.63 5.73
C TYR A 142 -4.31 18.05 7.17
N LYS A 143 -4.09 19.35 7.44
CA LYS A 143 -3.87 19.87 8.79
C LYS A 143 -5.03 19.59 9.76
N ASP A 144 -6.25 19.43 9.25
CA ASP A 144 -7.44 19.18 10.06
C ASP A 144 -7.71 17.67 10.21
N ALA A 145 -7.14 16.85 9.32
CA ALA A 145 -7.32 15.40 9.29
C ALA A 145 -6.12 14.61 9.85
N LYS A 146 -4.97 15.25 10.04
CA LYS A 146 -3.74 14.57 10.42
C LYS A 146 -3.76 14.05 11.86
N PHE A 147 -3.01 12.98 12.10
CA PHE A 147 -2.80 12.38 13.42
C PHE A 147 -1.41 11.76 13.52
N ASN A 148 -0.87 11.71 14.74
CA ASN A 148 0.41 11.06 15.02
C ASN A 148 0.17 9.60 15.42
N TYR A 149 0.76 8.68 14.67
CA TYR A 149 0.74 7.25 14.98
C TYR A 149 2.07 6.84 15.63
N GLN A 150 1.97 6.33 16.86
CA GLN A 150 3.11 5.99 17.72
C GLN A 150 3.37 4.48 17.80
N GLY A 151 2.81 3.70 16.86
CA GLY A 151 3.00 2.26 16.77
C GLY A 151 1.96 1.46 17.54
N GLY A 152 2.13 0.14 17.57
CA GLY A 152 1.20 -0.81 18.15
C GLY A 152 -0.14 -0.91 17.39
N PRO A 153 -1.09 -1.72 17.89
CA PRO A 153 -2.43 -1.78 17.31
C PRO A 153 -3.23 -0.52 17.65
N VAL A 154 -3.68 0.22 16.64
CA VAL A 154 -4.53 1.40 16.78
C VAL A 154 -5.72 1.28 15.85
N THR A 155 -6.92 1.59 16.36
CA THR A 155 -8.13 1.73 15.56
C THR A 155 -8.55 3.20 15.53
N LEU A 156 -8.69 3.74 14.32
CA LEU A 156 -9.18 5.09 14.07
C LEU A 156 -10.57 5.01 13.45
N LYS A 157 -11.56 5.59 14.14
CA LYS A 157 -12.94 5.66 13.62
C LYS A 157 -13.08 6.78 12.59
N ILE A 158 -13.72 6.48 11.47
CA ILE A 158 -14.06 7.42 10.40
C ILE A 158 -15.56 7.30 10.11
N GLN A 159 -16.27 8.40 10.27
CA GLN A 159 -17.70 8.49 9.99
C GLN A 159 -17.92 8.94 8.54
N LEU A 160 -18.72 8.19 7.78
CA LEU A 160 -19.13 8.59 6.44
C LEU A 160 -20.04 9.82 6.49
N VAL A 161 -19.81 10.71 5.53
CA VAL A 161 -20.66 11.84 5.16
C VAL A 161 -21.23 11.61 3.76
N TYR A 162 -22.44 12.15 3.54
CA TYR A 162 -23.24 11.97 2.32
C TYR A 162 -23.47 13.33 1.66
#